data_AF-A0A838WID3-F1
#
_entry.id   AF-A0A838WID3-F1
#
_cell.length_a   1.000
_cell.length_b   1.000
_cell.length_c   1.000
_cell.angle_alpha   90.00
_cell.angle_beta   90.00
_cell.angle_gamma   90.00
#
_symmetry.space_group_name_H-M   'P 1'
#
loop_
_entity.id
_entity.type
_entity.pdbx_description
1 polymer ?
#
loop_
_entity_poly.entity_id
_entity_poly.type
_entity_poly.pdbx_seq_one_letter_code
_entity_poly.pdbx_strand_id
1 'polypeptide(L)'
;MAASPLVASDGALRIFGGVGAGLVAALVMLSTFGALNGTTMTGPRVFYAMALDDLFFRRIAAVHPRYGTPHSAIVLAAGLGIAYVSVRTFEQLAEAFILGVWPFYALAVGAVFLLRRQRPDLPRAYRTVGYPIVPLVFLLASLAMLGDALVRRPGSTLLGFGIILSGIPVYYLWQRWKGRGGGEAVGQ
;
A
#
# COMPACT_ATOMS: atom_id res chain seq x y z
N MET A 1 -8.09 16.58 -28.87
CA MET A 1 -8.41 15.21 -28.37
C MET A 1 -7.41 14.67 -27.35
N ALA A 2 -6.21 15.24 -27.17
CA ALA A 2 -5.17 14.69 -26.30
C ALA A 2 -5.06 15.31 -24.88
N ALA A 3 -6.09 16.00 -24.38
CA ALA A 3 -5.99 16.76 -23.12
C ALA A 3 -7.28 16.79 -22.27
N SER A 4 -8.13 15.75 -22.34
CA SER A 4 -9.25 15.63 -21.39
C SER A 4 -8.91 14.61 -20.30
N PRO A 5 -8.94 14.99 -19.02
CA PRO A 5 -8.66 14.08 -17.90
C PRO A 5 -9.74 13.00 -17.68
N LEU A 6 -10.79 12.99 -18.50
CA LEU A 6 -11.94 12.10 -18.39
C LEU A 6 -12.23 11.35 -19.71
N VAL A 7 -11.20 10.76 -20.31
CA VAL A 7 -11.28 10.05 -21.61
C VAL A 7 -12.41 8.99 -21.65
N ALA A 8 -12.67 8.33 -20.53
CA ALA A 8 -13.73 7.32 -20.43
C ALA A 8 -15.15 7.92 -20.42
N SER A 9 -15.40 9.05 -19.72
CA SER A 9 -16.73 9.67 -19.71
C SER A 9 -17.01 10.41 -21.02
N ASP A 10 -16.00 11.07 -21.60
CA ASP A 10 -16.13 11.77 -22.89
C ASP A 10 -16.36 10.79 -24.05
N GLY A 11 -15.77 9.59 -23.96
CA GLY A 11 -16.06 8.49 -24.88
C GLY A 11 -17.47 7.92 -24.71
N ALA A 12 -17.90 7.69 -23.46
CA ALA A 12 -19.24 7.16 -23.16
C ALA A 12 -20.36 8.15 -23.51
N LEU A 13 -20.15 9.45 -23.29
CA LEU A 13 -21.08 10.53 -23.66
C LEU A 13 -21.29 10.60 -25.18
N ARG A 14 -20.24 10.34 -25.98
CA ARG A 14 -20.34 10.33 -27.45
C ARG A 14 -20.98 9.06 -28.02
N ILE A 15 -20.91 7.92 -27.31
CA ILE A 15 -21.41 6.63 -27.80
C ILE A 15 -22.84 6.34 -27.33
N PHE A 16 -23.22 6.70 -26.09
CA PHE A 16 -24.49 6.25 -25.49
C PHE A 16 -25.44 7.38 -25.05
N GLY A 17 -25.11 8.65 -25.30
CA GLY A 17 -25.94 9.80 -24.89
C GLY A 17 -26.06 9.97 -23.36
N GLY A 18 -26.99 10.82 -22.92
CA GLY A 18 -27.15 11.17 -21.49
C GLY A 18 -27.58 10.01 -20.59
N VAL A 19 -28.37 9.05 -21.13
CA VAL A 19 -28.85 7.89 -20.37
C VAL A 19 -27.73 6.85 -20.17
N GLY A 20 -26.92 6.60 -21.19
CA GLY A 20 -25.79 5.67 -21.06
C GLY A 20 -24.66 6.20 -20.19
N ALA A 21 -24.39 7.50 -20.22
CA ALA A 21 -23.46 8.12 -19.28
C ALA A 21 -23.90 7.93 -17.82
N GLY A 22 -25.20 8.05 -17.52
CA GLY A 22 -25.77 7.78 -16.20
C GLY A 22 -25.58 6.33 -15.75
N LEU A 23 -25.83 5.35 -16.63
CA LEU A 23 -25.63 3.93 -16.34
C LEU A 23 -24.15 3.60 -16.09
N VAL A 24 -23.25 4.10 -16.93
CA VAL A 24 -21.80 3.89 -16.75
C VAL A 24 -21.32 4.52 -15.45
N ALA A 25 -21.77 5.73 -15.11
CA ALA A 25 -21.45 6.37 -13.84
C ALA A 25 -21.94 5.53 -12.65
N ALA A 26 -23.17 5.00 -12.70
CA ALA A 26 -23.72 4.14 -11.65
C ALA A 26 -22.88 2.86 -11.46
N LEU A 27 -22.47 2.21 -12.56
CA LEU A 27 -21.62 1.02 -12.51
C LEU A 27 -20.23 1.32 -11.91
N VAL A 28 -19.61 2.44 -12.32
CA VAL A 28 -18.31 2.87 -11.77
C VAL A 28 -18.43 3.18 -10.28
N MET A 29 -19.50 3.86 -9.85
CA MET A 29 -19.75 4.14 -8.44
C MET A 29 -19.93 2.84 -7.63
N LEU A 30 -20.72 1.90 -8.13
CA LEU A 30 -20.93 0.61 -7.47
C LEU A 30 -19.63 -0.19 -7.36
N SER A 31 -18.83 -0.25 -8.43
CA SER A 31 -17.53 -0.93 -8.43
C SER A 31 -16.54 -0.29 -7.46
N THR A 32 -16.45 1.05 -7.45
CA THR A 32 -15.55 1.79 -6.56
C THR A 32 -15.96 1.61 -5.10
N PHE A 33 -17.26 1.64 -4.81
CA PHE A 33 -17.79 1.39 -3.47
C PHE A 33 -17.47 -0.04 -3.00
N GLY A 34 -17.62 -1.03 -3.89
CA GLY A 34 -17.24 -2.42 -3.60
C GLY A 34 -15.74 -2.57 -3.29
N ALA A 35 -14.89 -1.93 -4.09
CA ALA A 35 -13.44 -1.94 -3.86
C ALA A 35 -13.07 -1.28 -2.52
N LEU A 36 -13.67 -0.12 -2.21
CA LEU A 36 -13.47 0.60 -0.95
C LEU A 36 -13.87 -0.24 0.27
N ASN A 37 -15.01 -0.94 0.19
CA ASN A 37 -15.44 -1.86 1.25
C ASN A 37 -14.39 -2.96 1.48
N GLY A 38 -13.93 -3.61 0.41
CA GLY A 38 -12.89 -4.64 0.47
C GLY A 38 -11.59 -4.12 1.10
N THR A 39 -11.10 -2.95 0.67
CA THR A 39 -9.89 -2.34 1.24
C THR A 39 -10.06 -1.91 2.69
N THR A 40 -11.26 -1.53 3.11
CA THR A 40 -11.56 -1.17 4.51
C THR A 40 -11.55 -2.40 5.41
N MET A 41 -11.85 -3.58 4.89
CA MET A 41 -11.77 -4.85 5.65
C MET A 41 -10.35 -5.40 5.75
N THR A 42 -9.50 -5.16 4.74
CA THR A 42 -8.13 -5.71 4.70
C THR A 42 -7.08 -4.74 5.21
N GLY A 43 -7.15 -3.45 4.86
CA GLY A 43 -6.15 -2.43 5.22
C GLY A 43 -5.85 -2.34 6.72
N PRO A 44 -6.87 -2.24 7.60
CA PRO A 44 -6.68 -2.18 9.05
C PRO A 44 -5.98 -3.40 9.66
N ARG A 45 -5.96 -4.55 8.98
CA ARG A 45 -5.27 -5.75 9.46
C ARG A 45 -3.76 -5.56 9.53
N VAL A 46 -3.18 -4.67 8.72
CA VAL A 46 -1.75 -4.32 8.78
C VAL A 46 -1.45 -3.59 10.09
N PHE A 47 -2.24 -2.55 10.43
CA PHE A 47 -2.07 -1.83 11.70
C PHE A 47 -2.33 -2.71 12.92
N TYR A 48 -3.30 -3.62 12.82
CA TYR A 48 -3.58 -4.61 13.85
C TYR A 48 -2.39 -5.56 14.07
N ALA A 49 -1.84 -6.15 12.99
CA ALA A 49 -0.68 -7.03 13.07
C ALA A 49 0.57 -6.30 13.60
N MET A 50 0.83 -5.07 13.13
CA MET A 50 1.91 -4.24 13.66
C MET A 50 1.75 -3.94 15.15
N ALA A 51 0.52 -3.74 15.63
CA ALA A 51 0.26 -3.52 17.05
C ALA A 51 0.40 -4.79 17.89
N LEU A 52 0.18 -5.99 17.31
CA LEU A 52 0.46 -7.27 17.96
C LEU A 52 1.96 -7.57 18.04
N ASP A 53 2.71 -7.23 16.99
CA ASP A 53 4.18 -7.38 16.95
C ASP A 53 4.91 -6.30 17.77
N ASP A 54 4.17 -5.46 18.52
CA ASP A 54 4.68 -4.32 19.30
C ASP A 54 5.39 -3.22 18.47
N LEU A 55 5.23 -3.22 17.14
CA LEU A 55 5.68 -2.15 16.24
C LEU A 55 4.75 -0.92 16.26
N PHE A 56 3.63 -0.98 16.98
CA PHE A 56 2.66 0.11 17.05
C PHE A 56 1.95 0.16 18.42
N PHE A 57 1.18 1.21 18.68
CA PHE A 57 0.48 1.35 19.97
C PHE A 57 -0.45 0.16 20.22
N ARG A 58 -0.27 -0.52 21.35
CA ARG A 58 -1.06 -1.72 21.73
C ARG A 58 -2.58 -1.48 21.80
N ARG A 59 -3.00 -0.22 22.02
CA ARG A 59 -4.43 0.19 21.98
C ARG A 59 -5.07 0.01 20.59
N ILE A 60 -4.26 -0.05 19.53
CA ILE A 60 -4.72 -0.21 18.14
C ILE A 60 -4.95 -1.68 17.82
N ALA A 61 -4.37 -2.60 18.60
CA ALA A 61 -4.71 -4.02 18.59
C ALA A 61 -6.06 -4.33 19.27
N ALA A 62 -6.83 -3.32 19.70
CA ALA A 62 -8.12 -3.55 20.33
C ALA A 62 -9.15 -4.11 19.33
N VAL A 63 -9.66 -5.30 19.64
CA VAL A 63 -10.70 -5.99 18.86
C VAL A 63 -12.06 -5.77 19.53
N HIS A 64 -13.08 -5.53 18.72
CA HIS A 64 -14.44 -5.35 19.23
C HIS A 64 -14.96 -6.67 19.83
N PRO A 65 -15.43 -6.66 21.10
CA PRO A 65 -15.76 -7.89 21.85
C PRO A 65 -16.89 -8.72 21.22
N ARG A 66 -17.84 -8.06 20.54
CA ARG A 66 -18.99 -8.72 19.89
C ARG A 66 -18.77 -9.14 18.43
N TYR A 67 -17.94 -8.40 17.69
CA TYR A 67 -17.85 -8.53 16.23
C TYR A 67 -16.50 -9.06 15.74
N GLY A 68 -15.51 -9.17 16.64
CA GLY A 68 -14.18 -9.68 16.27
C GLY A 68 -13.40 -8.75 15.34
N THR A 69 -13.83 -7.50 15.16
CA THR A 69 -13.23 -6.55 14.22
C THR A 69 -12.24 -5.58 14.91
N PRO A 70 -11.10 -5.25 14.28
CA PRO A 70 -10.14 -4.30 14.83
C PRO A 70 -10.63 -2.86 14.65
N HIS A 71 -11.66 -2.47 15.40
CA HIS A 71 -12.36 -1.18 15.28
C HIS A 71 -11.43 0.04 15.39
N SER A 72 -10.48 0.05 16.33
CA SER A 72 -9.50 1.14 16.49
C SER A 72 -8.61 1.30 15.25
N ALA A 73 -8.18 0.20 14.65
CA ALA A 73 -7.39 0.22 13.42
C ALA A 73 -8.21 0.70 12.22
N ILE A 74 -9.50 0.35 12.15
CA ILE A 74 -10.42 0.83 11.11
C ILE A 74 -10.59 2.34 11.20
N VAL A 75 -10.86 2.88 12.39
CA VAL A 75 -11.04 4.33 12.60
C VAL A 75 -9.76 5.08 12.26
N LEU A 76 -8.59 4.56 12.66
CA LEU A 76 -7.30 5.17 12.31
C LEU A 76 -7.07 5.18 10.80
N ALA A 77 -7.25 4.04 10.12
CA ALA A 77 -7.05 3.93 8.68
C ALA A 77 -8.00 4.84 7.91
N ALA A 78 -9.27 4.91 8.33
CA ALA A 78 -10.27 5.80 7.75
C ALA A 78 -9.93 7.27 7.98
N GLY A 79 -9.52 7.65 9.20
CA GLY A 79 -9.12 9.01 9.53
C GLY A 79 -7.91 9.48 8.73
N LEU A 80 -6.87 8.64 8.62
CA LEU A 80 -5.71 8.91 7.78
C LEU A 80 -6.10 9.02 6.30
N GLY A 81 -6.97 8.13 5.81
CA GLY A 81 -7.47 8.17 4.44
C GLY A 81 -8.24 9.46 4.11
N ILE A 82 -9.15 9.88 4.99
CA ILE A 82 -9.90 11.13 4.85
C ILE A 82 -8.93 12.33 4.82
N ALA A 83 -8.01 12.42 5.77
CA ALA A 83 -7.01 13.48 5.81
C ALA A 83 -6.15 13.51 4.53
N TYR A 84 -5.78 12.34 4.01
CA TYR A 84 -4.97 12.23 2.80
C TYR A 84 -5.72 12.71 1.55
N VAL A 85 -7.00 12.35 1.43
CA VAL A 85 -7.87 12.78 0.31
C VAL A 85 -8.22 14.26 0.40
N SER A 86 -8.38 14.82 1.59
CA SER A 86 -8.72 16.24 1.76
C SER A 86 -7.62 17.21 1.33
N VAL A 87 -6.36 16.77 1.31
CA VAL A 87 -5.20 17.65 1.06
C VAL A 87 -4.61 17.46 -0.35
N ARG A 88 -4.90 16.34 -1.03
CA ARG A 88 -4.23 15.96 -2.29
C ARG A 88 -5.21 15.79 -3.45
N THR A 89 -4.72 16.05 -4.66
CA THR A 89 -5.47 15.77 -5.89
C THR A 89 -5.43 14.27 -6.21
N PHE A 90 -6.38 13.79 -7.02
CA PHE A 90 -6.42 12.39 -7.45
C PHE A 90 -5.10 11.93 -8.08
N GLU A 91 -4.51 12.75 -8.95
CA GLU A 91 -3.22 12.45 -9.57
C GLU A 91 -2.10 12.28 -8.54
N GLN A 92 -2.04 13.17 -7.54
CA GLN A 92 -1.05 13.09 -6.47
C GLN A 92 -1.26 11.87 -5.57
N LEU A 93 -2.52 11.48 -5.32
CA LEU A 93 -2.86 10.28 -4.56
C LEU A 93 -2.41 9.01 -5.30
N ALA A 94 -2.71 8.92 -6.61
CA ALA A 94 -2.32 7.80 -7.44
C ALA A 94 -0.79 7.69 -7.57
N GLU A 95 -0.11 8.81 -7.79
CA GLU A 95 1.35 8.86 -7.85
C GLU A 95 1.98 8.40 -6.53
N ALA A 96 1.52 8.94 -5.40
CA ALA A 96 2.05 8.57 -4.09
C ALA A 96 1.78 7.09 -3.73
N PHE A 97 0.62 6.54 -4.13
CA PHE A 97 0.32 5.12 -3.95
C PHE A 97 1.28 4.23 -4.75
N ILE A 98 1.49 4.55 -6.03
CA ILE A 98 2.39 3.79 -6.89
C ILE A 98 3.82 3.88 -6.32
N LEU A 99 4.33 5.07 -6.06
CA LEU A 99 5.67 5.25 -5.48
C LEU A 99 5.82 4.61 -4.09
N GLY A 100 4.72 4.51 -3.34
CA GLY A 100 4.68 3.85 -2.05
C GLY A 100 4.84 2.33 -2.13
N VAL A 101 4.09 1.67 -3.02
CA VAL A 101 4.03 0.20 -3.10
C VAL A 101 5.06 -0.40 -4.04
N TRP A 102 5.39 0.27 -5.16
CA TRP A 102 6.23 -0.30 -6.21
C TRP A 102 7.64 -0.72 -5.75
N PRO A 103 8.34 0.07 -4.90
CA PRO A 103 9.63 -0.34 -4.36
C PRO A 103 9.54 -1.65 -3.57
N PHE A 104 8.47 -1.86 -2.79
CA PHE A 104 8.27 -3.11 -2.04
C PHE A 104 8.00 -4.29 -2.97
N TYR A 105 7.29 -4.10 -4.08
CA TYR A 105 7.16 -5.15 -5.09
C TYR A 105 8.49 -5.49 -5.76
N ALA A 106 9.31 -4.49 -6.10
CA ALA A 106 10.65 -4.71 -6.63
C ALA A 106 11.52 -5.49 -5.62
N LEU A 107 11.49 -5.11 -4.34
CA LEU A 107 12.19 -5.82 -3.26
C LEU A 107 11.68 -7.25 -3.06
N ALA A 108 10.36 -7.46 -3.08
CA ALA A 108 9.76 -8.79 -2.96
C ALA A 108 10.20 -9.71 -4.10
N VAL A 109 10.22 -9.21 -5.34
CA VAL A 109 10.71 -9.97 -6.50
C VAL A 109 12.23 -10.19 -6.41
N GLY A 110 13.00 -9.19 -6.00
CA GLY A 110 14.43 -9.33 -5.72
C GLY A 110 14.72 -10.40 -4.66
N ALA A 111 13.89 -10.47 -3.62
CA ALA A 111 13.99 -11.47 -2.57
C ALA A 111 13.80 -12.90 -3.10
N VAL A 112 13.04 -13.11 -4.18
CA VAL A 112 12.93 -14.43 -4.84
C VAL A 112 14.29 -14.89 -5.38
N PHE A 113 15.06 -14.00 -6.00
CA PHE A 113 16.41 -14.33 -6.48
C PHE A 113 17.37 -14.60 -5.32
N LEU A 114 17.30 -13.78 -4.27
CA LEU A 114 18.14 -13.92 -3.09
C LEU A 114 17.84 -15.23 -2.34
N LEU A 115 16.56 -15.54 -2.12
CA LEU A 115 16.14 -16.74 -1.39
C LEU A 115 16.46 -18.02 -2.15
N ARG A 116 16.43 -17.98 -3.49
CA ARG A 116 16.88 -19.11 -4.32
C ARG A 116 18.38 -19.39 -4.20
N ARG A 117 19.19 -18.35 -3.96
CA ARG A 117 20.64 -18.50 -3.70
C ARG A 117 20.93 -18.91 -2.26
N GLN A 118 20.27 -18.31 -1.28
CA GLN A 118 20.56 -18.55 0.15
C GLN A 118 19.98 -19.85 0.68
N ARG A 119 18.80 -20.27 0.18
CA ARG A 119 18.11 -21.47 0.66
C ARG A 119 17.66 -22.33 -0.52
N PRO A 120 18.60 -22.96 -1.25
CA PRO A 120 18.29 -23.78 -2.42
C PRO A 120 17.41 -25.00 -2.06
N ASP A 121 17.55 -25.55 -0.85
CA ASP A 121 16.97 -26.84 -0.45
C ASP A 121 15.53 -26.78 0.09
N LEU A 122 14.95 -25.58 0.22
CA LEU A 122 13.57 -25.45 0.68
C LEU A 122 12.58 -26.10 -0.30
N PRO A 123 11.59 -26.89 0.18
CA PRO A 123 10.55 -27.45 -0.68
C PRO A 123 9.70 -26.33 -1.27
N ARG A 124 9.69 -26.22 -2.60
CA ARG A 124 8.95 -25.17 -3.34
C ARG A 124 7.72 -25.77 -4.00
N ALA A 125 6.56 -25.60 -3.36
CA ALA A 125 5.26 -26.03 -3.91
C ALA A 125 4.91 -25.32 -5.23
N TYR A 126 5.43 -24.10 -5.44
CA TYR A 126 5.27 -23.33 -6.66
C TYR A 126 6.63 -22.85 -7.20
N ARG A 127 6.82 -22.94 -8.52
CA ARG A 127 7.98 -22.40 -9.23
C ARG A 127 7.50 -21.37 -10.24
N THR A 128 8.09 -20.18 -10.21
CA THR A 128 7.78 -19.11 -11.15
C THR A 128 8.04 -19.56 -12.59
N VAL A 129 7.01 -19.53 -13.43
CA VAL A 129 7.11 -19.83 -14.86
C VAL A 129 8.03 -18.83 -15.53
N GLY A 130 8.94 -19.30 -16.39
CA GLY A 130 9.89 -18.43 -17.09
C GLY A 130 10.97 -17.82 -16.20
N TYR A 131 11.24 -18.40 -15.01
CA TYR A 131 12.40 -18.02 -14.20
C TYR A 131 13.71 -18.37 -14.94
N PRO A 132 14.71 -17.46 -15.00
CA PRO A 132 14.79 -16.15 -14.32
C PRO A 132 14.26 -14.94 -15.12
N ILE A 133 13.88 -15.12 -16.38
CA ILE A 133 13.61 -14.02 -17.33
C ILE A 133 12.39 -13.20 -16.91
N VAL A 134 11.25 -13.83 -16.62
CA VAL A 134 10.01 -13.10 -16.31
C VAL A 134 10.15 -12.21 -15.07
N PRO A 135 10.68 -12.70 -13.93
CA PRO A 135 10.90 -11.85 -12.77
C PRO A 135 12.00 -10.80 -12.98
N LEU A 136 13.00 -11.08 -13.82
CA LEU A 136 14.04 -10.11 -14.14
C LEU A 136 13.49 -8.94 -14.96
N VAL A 137 12.65 -9.21 -15.97
CA VAL A 137 11.98 -8.17 -16.76
C VAL A 137 11.11 -7.30 -15.87
N PHE A 138 10.34 -7.90 -14.95
CA PHE A 138 9.54 -7.15 -13.98
C PHE A 138 10.42 -6.26 -13.08
N LEU A 139 11.53 -6.80 -12.58
CA LEU A 139 12.45 -6.05 -11.73
C LEU A 139 13.07 -4.86 -12.50
N LEU A 140 13.52 -5.09 -13.73
CA LEU A 140 14.06 -4.02 -14.59
C LEU A 140 13.01 -2.97 -14.92
N ALA A 141 11.78 -3.36 -15.27
CA ALA A 141 10.68 -2.43 -15.51
C ALA A 141 10.35 -1.61 -14.26
N SER A 142 10.35 -2.25 -13.09
CA SER A 142 10.10 -1.56 -11.81
C SER A 142 11.19 -0.55 -11.49
N LEU A 143 12.47 -0.91 -11.69
CA LEU A 143 13.60 0.00 -11.50
C LEU A 143 13.55 1.17 -12.51
N ALA A 144 13.22 0.89 -13.77
CA ALA A 144 13.07 1.93 -14.79
C ALA A 144 11.95 2.91 -14.44
N MET A 145 10.81 2.40 -13.94
CA MET A 145 9.68 3.24 -13.53
C MET A 145 10.02 4.12 -12.32
N LEU A 146 10.75 3.57 -11.33
CA LEU A 146 11.23 4.35 -10.19
C LEU A 146 12.28 5.39 -10.61
N GLY A 147 13.15 5.05 -11.56
CA GLY A 147 14.11 5.97 -12.15
C GLY A 147 13.44 7.13 -12.89
N ASP A 148 12.44 6.83 -13.71
CA ASP A 148 11.65 7.83 -14.43
C ASP A 148 10.92 8.77 -13.47
N ALA A 149 10.31 8.23 -12.41
CA ALA A 149 9.67 9.04 -11.36
C ALA A 149 10.65 10.00 -10.67
N LEU A 150 11.87 9.53 -10.37
CA LEU A 150 12.90 10.34 -9.73
C LEU A 150 13.37 11.49 -10.64
N VAL A 151 13.46 11.25 -11.96
CA VAL A 151 13.87 12.27 -12.93
C VAL A 151 12.75 13.28 -13.19
N ARG A 152 11.51 12.82 -13.40
CA ARG A 152 10.38 13.69 -13.77
C ARG A 152 9.83 14.47 -12.59
N ARG A 153 9.79 13.88 -11.40
CA ARG A 153 9.19 14.47 -10.20
C ARG A 153 10.06 14.17 -8.98
N PRO A 154 11.26 14.78 -8.91
CA PRO A 154 12.21 14.51 -7.83
C PRO A 154 11.62 14.88 -6.47
N GLY A 155 10.86 15.98 -6.36
CA GLY A 155 10.31 16.44 -5.08
C GLY A 155 9.31 15.46 -4.45
N SER A 156 8.30 15.01 -5.21
CA SER A 156 7.29 14.06 -4.71
C SER A 156 7.93 12.70 -4.41
N THR A 157 8.82 12.24 -5.29
CA THR A 157 9.53 10.97 -5.16
C THR A 157 10.43 10.95 -3.93
N LEU A 158 11.23 12.00 -3.72
CA LEU A 158 12.14 12.09 -2.59
C LEU A 158 11.38 12.20 -1.25
N LEU A 159 10.25 12.92 -1.23
CA LEU A 159 9.36 12.94 -0.06
C LEU A 159 8.76 11.56 0.21
N GLY A 160 8.29 10.85 -0.81
CA GLY A 160 7.77 9.49 -0.69
C GLY A 160 8.80 8.52 -0.12
N PHE A 161 9.99 8.47 -0.71
CA PHE A 161 11.10 7.68 -0.18
C PHE A 161 11.54 8.14 1.21
N GLY A 162 11.54 9.44 1.48
CA GLY A 162 11.85 10.00 2.78
C GLY A 162 10.89 9.53 3.88
N ILE A 163 9.59 9.47 3.57
CA ILE A 163 8.57 8.92 4.48
C ILE A 163 8.76 7.41 4.69
N ILE A 164 9.09 6.66 3.64
CA ILE A 164 9.35 5.22 3.76
C ILE A 164 10.60 4.98 4.62
N LEU A 165 11.69 5.69 4.33
CA LEU A 165 12.97 5.56 5.03
C LEU A 165 12.90 6.08 6.46
N SER A 166 12.05 7.07 6.76
CA SER A 166 11.82 7.55 8.13
C SER A 166 11.16 6.48 9.02
N GLY A 167 10.55 5.45 8.43
CA GLY A 167 10.13 4.26 9.15
C GLY A 167 11.27 3.55 9.88
N ILE A 168 12.50 3.59 9.35
CA ILE A 168 13.69 2.96 9.95
C ILE A 168 14.10 3.64 11.27
N PRO A 169 14.37 4.96 11.33
CA PRO A 169 14.70 5.61 12.59
C PRO A 169 13.53 5.57 13.58
N VAL A 170 12.28 5.70 13.12
CA VAL A 170 11.10 5.57 13.99
C VAL A 170 11.04 4.19 14.63
N TYR A 171 11.28 3.12 13.87
CA TYR A 171 11.36 1.75 14.38
C TYR A 171 12.44 1.58 15.47
N TYR A 172 13.66 2.05 15.21
CA TYR A 172 14.74 1.96 16.19
C TYR A 172 14.49 2.80 17.45
N LEU A 173 13.93 4.00 17.30
CA LEU A 173 13.56 4.85 18.43
C LEU A 173 12.46 4.20 19.27
N TRP A 174 11.46 3.62 18.62
CA TRP A 174 10.37 2.90 19.29
C TRP A 174 10.87 1.70 20.10
N GLN A 175 11.75 0.88 19.51
CA GLN A 175 12.37 -0.24 20.22
C GLN A 175 13.24 0.22 21.40
N ARG A 176 14.00 1.31 21.24
CA ARG A 176 14.82 1.87 22.33
C ARG A 176 13.98 2.44 23.46
N TRP A 177 12.84 3.08 23.15
CA TRP A 177 11.94 3.62 24.16
C TRP A 177 11.29 2.51 25.00
N LYS A 178 10.86 1.41 24.35
CA LYS A 178 10.32 0.24 25.06
C LYS A 178 11.39 -0.53 25.83
N GLY A 179 12.60 -0.67 25.29
CA GLY A 179 13.74 -1.30 25.98
C GLY A 179 14.15 -0.60 27.28
N ARG A 180 13.74 0.67 27.48
CA ARG A 180 13.98 1.43 28.73
C ARG A 180 12.82 1.36 29.73
N GLY A 181 11.63 0.90 29.31
CA GLY A 181 10.42 0.81 30.15
C GLY A 181 9.99 -0.61 30.53
N GLY A 182 10.74 -1.64 30.11
CA GLY A 182 10.40 -3.06 30.32
C GLY A 182 11.22 -3.79 31.39
N GLY A 183 11.98 -3.08 32.22
CA GLY A 183 12.88 -3.66 33.22
C GLY A 183 12.24 -4.15 34.53
N GLU A 184 10.93 -3.95 34.77
CA GLU A 184 10.34 -4.16 36.10
C GLU A 184 9.04 -5.01 36.14
N ALA A 185 8.85 -5.98 35.25
CA ALA A 185 7.67 -6.87 35.36
C ALA A 185 7.93 -8.33 34.97
N VAL A 186 9.10 -8.87 35.33
CA VAL A 186 9.29 -10.32 35.45
C VAL A 186 9.71 -10.59 36.88
N GLY A 187 8.73 -10.78 37.75
CA GLY A 187 8.95 -11.01 39.17
C GLY A 187 7.67 -10.93 39.98
N GLN A 188 6.75 -11.86 39.75
CA GLN A 188 5.90 -12.55 40.75
C GLN A 188 4.86 -13.42 40.03
#